data_AF-A0A7J6V9Y8-F1
#
_entry.id   AF-A0A7J6V9Y8-F1
#
_cell.length_a   1.000
_cell.length_b   1.000
_cell.length_c   1.000
_cell.angle_alpha   90.00
_cell.angle_beta   90.00
_cell.angle_gamma   90.00
#
_symmetry.space_group_name_H-M   'P 1'
#
loop_
_entity.id
_entity.type
_entity.pdbx_description
1 polymer ?
#
loop_
_entity_poly.entity_id
_entity_poly.type
_entity_poly.pdbx_seq_one_letter_code
_entity_poly.pdbx_strand_id
1 'polypeptide(L)'
;MEEFHSHIQTEAARKTGDATQGKNFLRRLRKSMDIAKHLAKIYEPYMFYGARFDNSNTEKLWEEMSQEEQRNFGFDVRSIDWKDYICNIYIPGVMTHSLKGRGM
;
A
#
# COMPACT_ATOMS: atom_id res chain seq x y z
N MET A 1 14.96 -1.45 14.64
CA MET A 1 15.00 -1.48 13.16
C MET A 1 16.22 -2.20 12.63
N GLU A 2 17.41 -2.01 13.19
CA GLU A 2 18.63 -2.73 12.74
C GLU A 2 18.59 -4.24 13.03
N GLU A 3 18.13 -4.66 14.22
CA GLU A 3 17.98 -6.08 14.56
C GLU A 3 17.03 -6.82 13.61
N PHE A 4 15.91 -6.19 13.24
CA PHE A 4 14.97 -6.74 12.27
C PHE A 4 15.63 -6.93 10.89
N HIS A 5 16.47 -5.97 10.48
CA HIS A 5 17.18 -6.01 9.21
C HIS A 5 18.22 -7.15 9.17
N SER A 6 18.96 -7.32 10.27
CA SER A 6 19.94 -8.40 10.43
C SER A 6 19.26 -9.77 10.43
N HIS A 7 18.15 -9.92 11.15
CA HIS A 7 17.41 -11.17 11.24
C HIS A 7 16.88 -11.64 9.88
N ILE A 8 16.29 -10.73 9.09
CA ILE A 8 15.78 -11.04 7.75
C ILE A 8 16.92 -11.41 6.78
N GLN A 9 18.08 -10.76 6.87
CA GLN A 9 19.24 -11.10 6.03
C GLN A 9 19.81 -12.48 6.34
N THR A 10 19.91 -12.83 7.62
CA THR A 10 20.40 -14.14 8.06
C THR A 10 19.46 -15.27 7.64
N GLU A 11 18.15 -15.11 7.82
CA GLU A 11 17.16 -16.11 7.39
C GLU A 11 17.09 -16.24 5.85
N ALA A 12 17.25 -15.13 5.12
CA ALA A 12 17.32 -15.14 3.67
C ALA A 12 18.54 -15.91 3.14
N ALA A 13 19.71 -15.74 3.77
CA ALA A 13 20.94 -16.46 3.42
C ALA A 13 20.84 -17.96 3.76
N ARG A 14 20.17 -18.31 4.86
CA ARG A 14 19.96 -19.70 5.32
C ARG A 14 19.04 -20.51 4.38
N LYS A 15 18.08 -19.86 3.72
CA LYS A 15 17.11 -20.53 2.83
C LYS A 15 17.60 -20.76 1.40
N THR A 16 18.74 -20.21 0.99
CA THR A 16 19.19 -20.28 -0.41
C THR A 16 20.33 -21.26 -0.60
N GLY A 17 20.00 -22.47 -1.09
CA GLY A 17 20.98 -23.46 -1.55
C GLY A 17 21.73 -23.08 -2.84
N ASP A 18 21.35 -21.95 -3.47
CA ASP A 18 22.03 -21.37 -4.62
C ASP A 18 22.28 -19.86 -4.38
N ALA A 19 23.57 -19.49 -4.29
CA ALA A 19 24.03 -18.15 -3.92
C ALA A 19 23.54 -17.05 -4.89
N THR A 20 23.23 -17.40 -6.14
CA THR A 20 22.71 -16.46 -7.15
C THR A 20 21.24 -16.12 -6.87
N GLN A 21 20.46 -17.12 -6.47
CA GLN A 21 19.06 -16.95 -6.08
C GLN A 21 18.94 -16.15 -4.78
N GLY A 22 19.82 -16.40 -3.82
CA GLY A 22 19.88 -15.64 -2.55
C GLY A 22 20.23 -14.17 -2.73
N LYS A 23 21.23 -13.85 -3.57
CA LYS A 23 21.58 -12.45 -3.89
C LYS A 23 20.42 -11.70 -4.56
N ASN A 24 19.72 -12.35 -5.50
CA ASN A 24 18.56 -11.74 -6.16
C ASN A 24 17.38 -11.52 -5.20
N PHE A 25 17.14 -12.46 -4.29
CA PHE A 25 16.12 -12.34 -3.26
C PHE A 25 16.43 -11.19 -2.29
N LEU A 26 17.65 -11.11 -1.77
CA LEU A 26 18.10 -10.02 -0.90
C LEU A 26 17.98 -8.65 -1.58
N ARG A 27 18.30 -8.56 -2.87
CA ARG A 27 18.12 -7.33 -3.66
C ARG A 27 16.65 -6.91 -3.75
N ARG A 28 15.75 -7.88 -3.98
CA ARG A 28 14.29 -7.62 -4.03
C ARG A 28 13.76 -7.16 -2.68
N LEU A 29 14.18 -7.82 -1.59
CA LEU A 29 13.81 -7.43 -0.23
C LEU A 29 14.28 -6.02 0.11
N ARG A 30 15.54 -5.67 -0.21
CA ARG A 30 16.05 -4.32 0.01
C ARG A 30 15.20 -3.28 -0.72
N LYS A 31 14.91 -3.51 -2.00
CA LYS A 31 14.06 -2.62 -2.80
C LYS A 31 12.65 -2.50 -2.21
N SER A 32 12.03 -3.60 -1.76
CA SER A 32 10.70 -3.53 -1.13
C SER A 32 10.72 -2.77 0.19
N MET A 33 11.80 -2.89 0.98
CA MET A 33 11.96 -2.13 2.22
C MET A 33 12.13 -0.63 1.97
N ASP A 34 12.88 -0.25 0.93
CA ASP A 34 13.04 1.15 0.55
C ASP A 34 11.70 1.76 0.11
N ILE A 35 10.89 1.02 -0.66
CA ILE A 35 9.52 1.41 -1.02
C ILE A 35 8.64 1.55 0.22
N ALA A 36 8.67 0.57 1.13
CA ALA A 36 7.85 0.58 2.34
C ALA A 36 8.19 1.77 3.24
N LYS A 37 9.48 2.06 3.47
CA LYS A 37 9.93 3.24 4.21
C LYS A 37 9.45 4.54 3.56
N HIS A 38 9.49 4.60 2.23
CA HIS A 38 9.07 5.79 1.51
C HIS A 38 7.57 6.02 1.61
N LEU A 39 6.76 4.98 1.38
CA LEU A 39 5.31 5.05 1.56
C LEU A 39 4.97 5.45 3.00
N ALA A 40 5.61 4.84 4.00
CA ALA A 40 5.42 5.21 5.41
C ALA A 40 5.67 6.71 5.64
N LYS A 41 6.71 7.29 5.03
CA LYS A 41 6.99 8.73 5.12
C LYS A 41 5.94 9.60 4.43
N ILE A 42 5.41 9.19 3.27
CA ILE A 42 4.34 9.93 2.58
C ILE A 42 3.04 9.89 3.40
N TYR A 43 2.71 8.73 3.97
CA TYR A 43 1.47 8.54 4.71
C TYR A 43 1.53 8.92 6.18
N GLU A 44 2.73 9.13 6.74
CA GLU A 44 2.93 9.58 8.12
C GLU A 44 1.96 10.70 8.56
N PRO A 45 1.85 11.84 7.84
CA PRO A 45 0.95 12.92 8.25
C PRO A 45 -0.53 12.57 8.13
N TYR A 46 -0.92 11.51 7.44
CA TYR A 46 -2.31 11.07 7.32
C TYR A 46 -2.64 9.97 8.34
N MET A 47 -1.69 9.07 8.61
CA MET A 47 -1.85 7.93 9.52
C MET A 47 -1.78 8.34 10.99
N PHE A 48 -0.95 9.33 11.32
CA PHE A 48 -0.78 9.83 12.70
C PHE A 48 -1.51 11.14 12.95
N TYR A 49 -2.33 11.59 12.01
CA TYR A 49 -3.21 12.71 12.25
C TYR A 49 -4.29 12.28 13.24
N GLY A 50 -4.37 12.95 14.39
CA GLY A 50 -5.36 12.68 15.44
C GLY A 50 -6.80 13.03 15.06
N ALA A 51 -7.13 13.08 13.77
CA ALA A 51 -8.50 13.29 13.33
C ALA A 51 -9.26 11.97 13.24
N ARG A 52 -10.54 12.06 13.59
CA ARG A 52 -11.51 11.03 13.33
C ARG A 52 -12.32 11.45 12.11
N PHE A 53 -12.30 10.62 11.08
CA PHE A 53 -13.15 10.79 9.91
C PHE A 53 -14.41 9.95 10.13
N ASP A 54 -15.57 10.58 9.93
CA ASP A 54 -16.88 9.96 9.99
C ASP A 54 -17.51 10.00 8.60
N ASN A 55 -18.13 8.90 8.19
CA ASN A 55 -18.83 8.76 6.91
C ASN A 55 -20.34 8.55 7.09
N SER A 56 -20.89 8.78 8.29
CA SER A 56 -22.28 8.47 8.62
C SER A 56 -23.27 9.15 7.68
N ASN A 57 -22.99 10.38 7.23
CA ASN A 57 -23.85 11.08 6.26
C ASN A 57 -23.81 10.45 4.87
N THR A 58 -22.66 9.95 4.44
CA THR A 58 -22.53 9.24 3.16
C THR A 58 -23.24 7.89 3.21
N GLU A 59 -23.18 7.19 4.34
CA GLU A 59 -23.92 5.94 4.55
C GLU A 59 -25.43 6.16 4.54
N LYS A 60 -25.92 7.18 5.27
CA LYS A 60 -27.36 7.55 5.22
C LYS A 60 -27.81 7.93 3.82
N LEU A 61 -27.02 8.73 3.11
CA LEU A 61 -27.33 9.10 1.73
C LEU A 61 -27.42 7.85 0.84
N TRP A 62 -26.53 6.87 1.02
CA TRP A 62 -26.60 5.60 0.30
C TRP A 62 -27.88 4.81 0.60
N GLU A 63 -28.28 4.75 1.87
CA GLU A 63 -29.50 4.06 2.32
C GLU A 63 -30.79 4.70 1.78
N GLU A 64 -30.80 6.03 1.63
CA GLU A 64 -31.95 6.78 1.11
C GLU A 64 -32.08 6.71 -0.43
N MET A 65 -31.01 6.34 -1.14
CA MET A 65 -31.02 6.23 -2.60
C MET A 65 -31.92 5.10 -3.10
N SER A 66 -32.59 5.33 -4.22
CA SER A 66 -33.24 4.27 -4.99
C SER A 66 -32.22 3.28 -5.55
N GLN A 67 -32.68 2.08 -5.91
CA GLN A 67 -31.80 1.07 -6.51
C GLN A 67 -31.18 1.54 -7.84
N GLU A 68 -31.85 2.42 -8.57
CA GLU A 68 -31.30 3.01 -9.80
C GLU A 68 -30.12 3.94 -9.48
N GLU A 69 -30.30 4.83 -8.51
CA GLU A 69 -29.27 5.77 -8.07
C GLU A 69 -28.05 5.03 -7.49
N GLN A 70 -28.28 3.99 -6.68
CA GLN A 70 -27.20 3.17 -6.12
C GLN A 70 -26.34 2.52 -7.22
N ARG A 71 -26.97 2.03 -8.31
CA ARG A 71 -26.25 1.45 -9.46
C ARG A 71 -25.48 2.48 -10.26
N ASN A 72 -25.98 3.71 -10.35
CA ASN A 72 -25.43 4.74 -11.22
C ASN A 72 -24.32 5.56 -10.56
N PHE A 73 -24.41 5.80 -9.25
CA PHE A 73 -23.51 6.74 -8.57
C PHE A 73 -22.29 6.10 -7.89
N GLY A 74 -22.30 4.78 -7.62
CA GLY A 74 -21.12 4.06 -7.13
C GLY A 74 -20.62 4.49 -5.74
N PHE A 75 -21.53 4.95 -4.86
CA PHE A 75 -21.19 5.40 -3.50
C PHE A 75 -20.80 4.27 -2.54
N ASP A 76 -21.04 3.00 -2.89
CA ASP A 76 -20.63 1.87 -2.06
C ASP A 76 -19.14 1.56 -2.18
N VAL A 77 -18.34 2.19 -1.34
CA VAL A 77 -16.88 1.96 -1.27
C VAL A 77 -16.51 0.53 -0.87
N ARG A 78 -17.44 -0.25 -0.29
CA ARG A 78 -17.21 -1.66 0.05
C ARG A 78 -17.19 -2.56 -1.19
N SER A 79 -17.79 -2.11 -2.30
CA SER A 79 -17.81 -2.83 -3.57
C SER A 79 -16.44 -2.86 -4.28
N ILE A 80 -15.50 -2.02 -3.86
CA ILE A 80 -14.16 -1.95 -4.42
C ILE A 80 -13.37 -3.18 -3.99
N ASP A 81 -12.75 -3.88 -4.95
CA ASP A 81 -11.68 -4.84 -4.63
C ASP A 81 -10.46 -4.04 -4.15
N TRP A 82 -10.43 -3.77 -2.84
CA TRP A 82 -9.38 -2.98 -2.21
C TRP A 82 -8.00 -3.60 -2.37
N LYS A 83 -7.90 -4.92 -2.46
CA LYS A 83 -6.61 -5.59 -2.62
C LYS A 83 -6.07 -5.34 -4.02
N ASP A 84 -6.89 -5.55 -5.05
CA ASP A 84 -6.50 -5.26 -6.43
C ASP A 84 -6.21 -3.76 -6.61
N TYR A 85 -7.11 -2.91 -6.13
CA TYR A 85 -6.95 -1.46 -6.22
C TYR A 85 -5.65 -1.00 -5.57
N ILE A 86 -5.35 -1.40 -4.33
CA ILE A 86 -4.14 -0.94 -3.65
C ILE A 86 -2.88 -1.51 -4.32
N CYS A 87 -2.85 -2.82 -4.59
CA CYS A 87 -1.64 -3.49 -5.03
C CYS A 87 -1.32 -3.25 -6.52
N ASN A 88 -2.32 -3.25 -7.38
CA ASN A 88 -2.13 -3.26 -8.84
C ASN A 88 -2.41 -1.90 -9.48
N ILE A 89 -3.17 -1.01 -8.83
CA ILE A 89 -3.51 0.31 -9.36
C ILE A 89 -2.79 1.41 -8.57
N TYR A 90 -3.06 1.52 -7.28
CA TYR A 90 -2.66 2.64 -6.44
C TYR A 90 -1.16 2.71 -6.19
N ILE A 91 -0.54 1.67 -5.61
CA ILE A 91 0.90 1.65 -5.32
C ILE A 91 1.70 1.89 -6.61
N PRO A 92 1.45 1.18 -7.74
CA PRO A 92 2.14 1.46 -8.99
C PRO A 92 1.95 2.90 -9.49
N GLY A 93 0.74 3.45 -9.36
CA GLY A 93 0.42 4.83 -9.74
C GLY A 93 1.22 5.86 -8.93
N VAL A 94 1.22 5.73 -7.60
CA VAL A 94 2.03 6.56 -6.70
C VAL A 94 3.52 6.44 -7.03
N MET A 95 4.00 5.21 -7.21
CA MET A 95 5.40 4.95 -7.57
C MET A 95 5.78 5.57 -8.93
N THR A 96 4.86 5.62 -9.89
CA THR A 96 5.14 6.13 -11.23
C THR A 96 5.03 7.65 -11.32
N HIS A 97 4.05 8.24 -10.66
CA HIS A 97 3.69 9.65 -10.88
C HIS A 97 4.06 10.56 -9.70
N SER A 98 4.00 10.08 -8.47
CA SER A 98 4.41 10.88 -7.30
C SER A 98 5.92 10.82 -7.08
N LEU A 99 6.60 9.76 -7.54
CA LEU A 99 8.03 9.54 -7.27
C LEU A 99 8.99 9.92 -8.40
N LYS A 100 8.56 9.93 -9.67
CA LYS A 100 9.43 10.33 -10.80
C LYS A 100 9.82 11.81 -10.79
N GLY A 101 9.11 12.66 -10.04
CA GLY A 101 9.44 14.09 -9.90
C GLY A 101 10.59 14.40 -8.93
N ARG A 102 11.10 13.41 -8.19
CA ARG A 102 12.19 13.58 -7.22
C ARG A 102 13.33 12.59 -7.51
N GLY A 103 13.99 12.77 -8.66
CA GLY A 103 15.31 12.21 -8.98
C GLY A 103 15.63 10.83 -8.38
N MET A 104 14.88 9.81 -8.78
CA MET A 104 15.30 8.40 -8.69
C MET A 104 15.55 7.86 -10.09
#